data_AF-A0A9D6MLD0-F1
#
_entry.id   AF-A0A9D6MLD0-F1
#
_cell.length_a   1.000
_cell.length_b   1.000
_cell.length_c   1.000
_cell.angle_alpha   90.00
_cell.angle_beta   90.00
_cell.angle_gamma   90.00
#
_symmetry.space_group_name_H-M   'P 1'
#
loop_
_entity.id
_entity.type
_entity.pdbx_description
1 polymer ?
#
loop_
_entity_poly.entity_id
_entity_poly.type
_entity_poly.pdbx_seq_one_letter_code
_entity_poly.pdbx_strand_id
1 'polypeptide(L)' 'MLIFEQSQTNRRNPSQAPLAKAEVKEIPEKFLRKKRPRLPEVSEMQAVRHYTKLSQLNFTC' A
#
# COMPACT_ATOMS: atom_id res chain seq x y z
N MET A 1 -14.40 -9.28 -1.24
CA MET A 1 -14.17 -7.82 -1.32
C MET A 1 -12.67 -7.60 -1.35
N LEU A 2 -12.15 -6.95 -2.38
CA LEU A 2 -10.71 -6.76 -2.57
C LEU A 2 -10.23 -5.52 -1.82
N ILE A 3 -8.96 -5.52 -1.35
CA ILE A 3 -8.39 -4.33 -0.69
C ILE A 3 -8.32 -3.11 -1.61
N PHE A 4 -8.24 -3.34 -2.94
CA PHE A 4 -8.25 -2.30 -3.96
C PHE A 4 -9.58 -1.52 -4.04
N GLU A 5 -10.70 -2.12 -3.64
CA GLU A 5 -12.02 -1.45 -3.62
C GLU A 5 -12.13 -0.46 -2.47
N GLN A 6 -11.32 -0.62 -1.42
CA GLN A 6 -11.26 0.28 -0.27
C GLN A 6 -10.25 1.42 -0.46
N SER A 7 -9.51 1.38 -1.56
CA SER A 7 -8.47 2.34 -1.92
C SER A 7 -9.08 3.71 -2.20
N GLN A 8 -8.49 4.76 -1.62
CA GLN A 8 -8.83 6.15 -1.91
C GLN A 8 -7.62 6.90 -2.42
N THR A 9 -7.79 7.70 -3.49
CA THR A 9 -6.69 8.43 -4.11
C THR A 9 -5.98 9.34 -3.10
N ASN A 10 -4.64 9.27 -3.07
CA ASN A 10 -3.72 9.97 -2.17
C ASN A 10 -3.79 9.56 -0.69
N ARG A 11 -4.49 8.47 -0.33
CA ARG A 11 -4.51 7.98 1.04
C ARG A 11 -3.26 7.16 1.34
N ARG A 12 -2.41 7.68 2.22
CA ARG A 12 -1.14 7.05 2.64
C ARG A 12 -0.94 7.25 4.13
N ASN A 13 -0.25 6.32 4.78
CA ASN A 13 0.22 6.51 6.16
C ASN A 13 1.54 7.30 6.15
N PRO A 14 1.55 8.59 6.54
CA PRO A 14 2.76 9.41 6.49
C PRO A 14 3.85 8.93 7.46
N SER A 15 3.46 8.25 8.55
CA SER A 15 4.40 7.77 9.58
C SER A 15 5.29 6.63 9.08
N GLN A 16 4.72 5.69 8.32
CA GLN A 16 5.46 4.55 7.76
C GLN A 16 5.96 4.82 6.34
N ALA A 17 5.37 5.79 5.66
CA ALA A 17 5.64 6.05 4.26
C ALA A 17 5.79 7.57 4.03
N PRO A 18 6.97 8.13 4.37
CA PRO A 18 7.23 9.56 4.29
C PRO A 18 6.91 10.12 2.90
N LEU A 19 6.39 11.35 2.86
CA LEU A 19 6.15 12.09 1.62
C LEU A 19 7.47 12.47 0.93
N ALA A 20 8.53 12.66 1.72
CA ALA A 20 9.87 12.90 1.22
C ALA A 20 10.39 11.66 0.46
N LYS A 21 10.76 11.86 -0.80
CA LYS A 21 11.46 10.84 -1.58
C LYS A 21 12.91 10.81 -1.14
N ALA A 22 13.44 9.62 -0.88
CA ALA A 22 14.89 9.45 -0.76
C ALA A 22 15.55 9.72 -2.12
N GLU A 23 16.68 10.42 -2.10
CA GLU A 23 17.53 10.56 -3.28
C GLU A 23 18.22 9.23 -3.56
N VAL A 24 17.86 8.57 -4.65
CA VAL A 24 18.50 7.32 -5.07
C VAL A 24 19.54 7.65 -6.14
N LYS A 25 20.79 7.90 -5.72
CA LYS A 25 21.91 8.24 -6.62
C LYS A 25 22.62 7.04 -7.22
N GLU A 26 22.44 5.86 -6.62
CA GLU A 26 23.16 4.64 -7.00
C GLU A 26 22.49 3.83 -8.12
N ILE A 27 21.21 4.13 -8.44
CA ILE A 27 20.46 3.41 -9.47
C ILE A 27 20.42 4.24 -10.77
N PRO A 28 21.00 3.75 -11.88
CA PRO A 28 20.93 4.44 -13.16
C PRO A 28 19.48 4.69 -13.62
N GLU A 29 19.22 5.86 -14.20
CA GLU A 29 17.85 6.29 -14.59
C GLU A 29 17.13 5.30 -15.50
N LYS A 30 17.87 4.58 -16.36
CA LYS A 30 17.32 3.54 -17.25
C LYS A 30 16.64 2.39 -16.51
N PHE A 31 16.98 2.16 -15.24
CA PHE A 31 16.38 1.13 -14.39
C PHE A 31 15.30 1.68 -13.45
N LEU A 32 15.10 3.00 -13.40
CA LEU A 32 14.06 3.60 -12.56
C LEU A 32 12.67 3.35 -13.13
N ARG A 33 11.71 3.09 -12.23
CA ARG A 33 10.31 2.90 -12.61
C ARG A 33 9.72 4.23 -13.08
N LYS A 34 9.23 4.25 -14.33
CA LYS A 34 8.56 5.42 -14.94
C LYS A 34 7.13 5.63 -14.45
N LYS A 35 6.44 4.56 -14.03
CA LYS A 35 5.06 4.58 -13.53
C LYS A 35 5.02 4.11 -12.08
N ARG A 36 4.16 4.74 -11.27
CA ARG A 36 3.94 4.32 -9.89
C ARG A 36 3.32 2.91 -9.86
N PRO A 37 3.72 2.06 -8.91
CA PRO A 37 3.09 0.75 -8.75
C PRO A 37 1.62 0.91 -8.33
N ARG A 38 0.76 -0.01 -8.75
CA ARG A 38 -0.66 -0.06 -8.37
C ARG A 38 -0.80 -0.66 -6.98
N LEU A 39 -0.52 0.14 -5.96
CA LEU A 39 -0.70 -0.24 -4.55
C LEU A 39 -2.06 0.25 -4.04
N PRO A 40 -2.71 -0.47 -3.11
CA PRO A 40 -3.91 0.02 -2.45
C PRO A 40 -3.57 1.20 -1.54
N GLU A 41 -4.26 2.31 -1.74
CA GLU A 41 -4.10 3.55 -0.98
C GLU A 41 -5.13 3.54 0.16
N VAL A 42 -4.77 2.85 1.26
CA VAL A 42 -5.62 2.64 2.44
C VAL A 42 -4.93 3.10 3.73
N SER A 43 -5.72 3.46 4.75
CA SER A 43 -5.17 3.75 6.07
C SER A 43 -4.82 2.47 6.81
N GLU A 44 -3.97 2.57 7.83
CA GLU A 44 -3.58 1.43 8.67
C GLU A 44 -4.81 0.74 9.29
N MET A 45 -5.76 1.51 9.83
CA MET A 45 -7.01 0.97 10.37
C MET A 45 -7.87 0.27 9.32
N GLN A 46 -7.86 0.72 8.05
CA GLN A 46 -8.56 0.02 6.97
C GLN A 46 -7.89 -1.30 6.64
N ALA A 47 -6.55 -1.32 6.55
CA ALA A 47 -5.80 -2.55 6.31
C ALA A 47 -6.07 -3.60 7.42
N VAL A 48 -6.01 -3.19 8.69
CA VAL A 48 -6.32 -4.07 9.83
C VAL A 48 -7.74 -4.63 9.71
N ARG A 49 -8.76 -3.78 9.55
CA ARG A 49 -10.16 -4.23 9.39
C ARG A 49 -10.35 -5.18 8.21
N HIS A 50 -9.66 -4.93 7.10
CA HIS A 50 -9.74 -5.78 5.92
C HIS A 50 -9.21 -7.18 6.20
N TYR A 51 -7.99 -7.29 6.75
CA TYR A 51 -7.38 -8.59 7.04
C TYR A 51 -8.07 -9.33 8.20
N THR A 52 -8.59 -8.63 9.21
CA THR A 52 -9.40 -9.27 10.27
C THR A 52 -10.69 -9.88 9.71
N LYS A 53 -11.36 -9.21 8.76
CA LYS A 53 -12.53 -9.78 8.09
C LYS A 53 -12.16 -10.97 7.23
N LEU A 54 -11.03 -10.90 6.51
CA LEU A 54 -10.55 -12.03 5.72
C LEU A 54 -10.21 -13.24 6.60
N SER A 55 -9.58 -13.04 7.76
CA SER A 55 -9.25 -14.15 8.65
C SER A 55 -10.50 -14.84 9.22
N GLN A 56 -11.59 -14.12 9.46
CA GLN A 56 -12.87 -14.70 9.89
C GLN A 56 -13.53 -15.58 8.81
N LEU A 57 -13.17 -15.39 7.54
CA LEU A 57 -13.64 -16.21 6.43
C LEU A 57 -12.77 -17.45 6.22
N ASN A 58 -11.61 -17.53 6.88
CA ASN A 58 -10.77 -18.72 6.87
C ASN A 58 -11.29 -19.67 7.95
N PHE A 59 -11.79 -20.83 7.52
CA PHE A 59 -12.08 -21.93 8.43
C PHE A 59 -10.76 -22.56 8.87
N THR A 60 -10.35 -22.30 10.09
CA THR A 60 -9.30 -23.06 10.76
C THR A 60 -9.92 -24.35 11.28
N CYS A 61 -9.60 -25.48 10.62
CA CYS A 61 -9.86 -26.81 11.13
C CYS A 61 -8.92 -27.15 12.31
#